data_AF-A0A7W8DQ13-F1
#
_entry.id   AF-A0A7W8DQ13-F1
#
_cell.length_a   1.000
_cell.length_b   1.000
_cell.length_c   1.000
_cell.angle_alpha   90.00
_cell.angle_beta   90.00
_cell.angle_gamma   90.00
#
_symmetry.space_group_name_H-M   'P 1'
#
loop_
_entity.id
_entity.type
_entity.pdbx_description
1 polymer ?
#
loop_
_entity_poly.entity_id
_entity_poly.type
_entity_poly.pdbx_seq_one_letter_code
_entity_poly.pdbx_strand_id
1 'polypeptide(L)'
;MSAPIYTRRIVREAIRDWLVKMKLVKGAPAVLDLMTDDLMADIGLTFAFEMVLTERAVQQAKGYDATHDDEHTHGELTLAALEYARHAYEQDGSVRTGQPLTRPAPSSWWPFRACDWHPRDTAKANLIVAAAMLIADAERLERAEATPISQPQLDLNLNLERPRP
;
A
#
# COMPACT_ATOMS: atom_id res chain seq x y z
N MET A 1 4.57 2.21 24.02
CA MET A 1 3.26 2.81 23.71
C MET A 1 2.47 1.79 22.90
N SER A 2 1.45 1.15 23.50
CA SER A 2 0.58 0.20 22.78
C SER A 2 -0.27 0.95 21.77
N ALA A 3 -0.28 0.49 20.52
CA ALA A 3 -1.31 0.88 19.56
C ALA A 3 -2.71 0.51 20.12
N PRO A 4 -3.76 1.30 19.86
CA PRO A 4 -5.10 1.00 20.34
C PRO A 4 -5.54 -0.40 19.86
N ILE A 5 -6.06 -1.20 20.78
CA ILE A 5 -6.51 -2.59 20.57
C ILE A 5 -7.43 -2.75 19.34
N TYR A 6 -8.13 -1.67 18.96
CA TYR A 6 -9.03 -1.61 17.82
C TYR A 6 -8.34 -1.79 16.47
N THR A 7 -7.11 -1.28 16.32
CA THR A 7 -6.34 -1.32 15.07
C THR A 7 -5.86 -2.74 14.76
N ARG A 8 -5.53 -3.52 15.79
CA ARG A 8 -5.03 -4.89 15.63
C ARG A 8 -6.08 -5.84 15.06
N ARG A 9 -7.35 -5.67 15.41
CA ARG A 9 -8.42 -6.57 14.95
C ARG A 9 -8.70 -6.41 13.45
N ILE A 10 -8.80 -5.17 12.96
CA ILE A 10 -9.07 -4.88 11.55
C ILE A 10 -7.92 -5.36 10.67
N VAL A 11 -6.68 -5.10 11.08
CA VAL A 11 -5.48 -5.56 10.36
C VAL A 11 -5.40 -7.09 10.34
N ARG A 12 -5.72 -7.77 11.46
CA ARG A 12 -5.79 -9.24 11.52
C ARG A 12 -6.85 -9.82 10.58
N GLU A 13 -8.03 -9.20 10.50
CA GLU A 13 -9.11 -9.65 9.61
C GLU A 13 -8.72 -9.45 8.12
N ALA A 14 -8.09 -8.32 7.77
CA ALA A 14 -7.63 -8.04 6.41
C ALA A 14 -6.50 -8.98 5.95
N ILE A 15 -5.52 -9.26 6.81
CA ILE A 15 -4.42 -10.20 6.52
C ILE A 15 -4.93 -11.63 6.41
N ARG A 16 -5.87 -12.02 7.28
CA ARG A 16 -6.55 -13.32 7.21
C ARG A 16 -7.23 -13.51 5.86
N ASP A 17 -8.02 -12.54 5.43
CA ASP A 17 -8.72 -12.62 4.15
C ASP A 17 -7.75 -12.70 2.96
N TRP A 18 -6.62 -12.00 3.01
CA TRP A 18 -5.58 -12.07 1.99
C TRP A 18 -4.90 -13.46 1.94
N LEU A 19 -4.52 -14.03 3.09
CA LEU A 19 -3.91 -15.37 3.16
C LEU A 19 -4.85 -16.49 2.71
N VAL A 20 -6.13 -16.38 3.03
CA VAL A 20 -7.18 -17.30 2.56
C VAL A 20 -7.31 -17.21 1.03
N LYS A 21 -7.31 -16.01 0.46
CA LYS A 21 -7.36 -15.79 -1.00
C LYS A 21 -6.14 -16.38 -1.73
N MET A 22 -4.95 -16.35 -1.12
CA MET A 22 -3.74 -16.95 -1.70
C MET A 22 -3.70 -18.50 -1.66
N LYS A 23 -4.74 -19.17 -1.13
CA LYS A 23 -4.80 -20.65 -0.98
C LYS A 23 -3.61 -21.26 -0.22
N LEU A 24 -2.92 -20.46 0.60
CA LEU A 24 -1.71 -20.90 1.32
C LEU A 24 -2.01 -21.79 2.53
N VAL A 25 -3.27 -21.84 3.00
CA VAL A 25 -3.68 -22.70 4.11
C VAL A 25 -4.88 -23.54 3.70
N LYS A 26 -4.66 -24.82 3.38
CA LYS A 26 -5.75 -25.79 3.24
C LYS A 26 -6.18 -26.26 4.63
N GLY A 27 -7.38 -25.84 5.03
CA GLY A 27 -8.13 -26.42 6.14
C GLY A 27 -7.63 -26.05 7.54
N ALA A 28 -8.13 -24.93 8.08
CA ALA A 28 -8.60 -24.83 9.47
C ALA A 28 -8.94 -23.36 9.84
N PRO A 29 -10.21 -23.04 10.11
CA PRO A 29 -10.58 -21.73 10.68
C PRO A 29 -10.04 -21.52 12.10
N ALA A 30 -9.89 -22.58 12.90
CA ALA A 30 -9.45 -22.51 14.30
C ALA A 30 -7.93 -22.28 14.46
N VAL A 31 -7.14 -22.63 13.44
CA VAL A 31 -5.67 -22.46 13.44
C VAL A 31 -5.32 -21.00 13.10
N LEU A 32 -6.10 -20.33 12.26
CA LEU A 32 -5.95 -18.91 11.91
C LEU A 32 -6.23 -17.93 13.06
N ASP A 33 -7.04 -18.32 14.05
CA ASP A 33 -7.29 -17.49 15.26
C ASP A 33 -6.16 -17.58 16.30
N LEU A 34 -5.42 -18.69 16.32
CA LEU A 34 -4.25 -18.89 17.19
C LEU A 34 -2.93 -18.46 16.53
N MET A 35 -2.85 -18.47 15.19
CA MET A 35 -1.62 -18.23 14.43
C MET A 35 -1.29 -16.76 14.17
N THR A 36 -2.12 -15.77 14.51
CA THR A 36 -1.84 -14.39 14.06
C THR A 36 -0.61 -13.76 14.69
N ASP A 37 -0.17 -14.17 15.89
CA ASP A 37 1.02 -13.56 16.50
C ASP A 37 2.31 -14.29 16.10
N ASP A 38 2.29 -15.63 16.07
CA ASP A 38 3.43 -16.45 15.62
C ASP A 38 3.67 -16.36 14.10
N LEU A 39 2.61 -16.28 13.29
CA LEU A 39 2.74 -16.12 11.84
C LEU A 39 3.25 -14.72 11.47
N MET A 40 2.87 -13.66 12.20
CA MET A 40 3.41 -12.31 11.95
C MET A 40 4.89 -12.23 12.33
N ALA A 41 5.32 -12.98 13.35
CA ALA A 41 6.72 -13.17 13.69
C ALA A 41 7.48 -14.01 12.64
N ASP A 42 6.89 -15.11 12.14
CA ASP A 42 7.50 -16.04 11.17
C ASP A 42 7.55 -15.48 9.73
N ILE A 43 6.56 -14.67 9.31
CA ILE A 43 6.63 -13.91 8.04
C ILE A 43 7.54 -12.66 8.20
N GLY A 44 7.98 -12.35 9.43
CA GLY A 44 8.81 -11.19 9.71
C GLY A 44 8.11 -9.85 9.47
N LEU A 45 6.78 -9.79 9.61
CA LEU A 45 6.02 -8.55 9.47
C LEU A 45 6.40 -7.60 10.60
N THR A 46 7.15 -6.55 10.26
CA THR A 46 7.52 -5.53 11.24
C THR A 46 6.33 -4.65 11.60
N PHE A 47 6.35 -4.05 12.79
CA PHE A 47 5.36 -3.05 13.22
C PHE A 47 5.16 -1.92 12.19
N ALA A 48 6.17 -1.59 11.38
CA ALA A 48 6.05 -0.61 10.31
C ALA A 48 5.07 -1.05 9.20
N PHE A 49 5.07 -2.33 8.84
CA PHE A 49 4.16 -2.85 7.82
C PHE A 49 2.70 -2.78 8.27
N GLU A 50 2.40 -3.18 9.51
CA GLU A 50 1.04 -3.05 10.08
C GLU A 50 0.55 -1.61 10.09
N MET A 51 1.45 -0.66 10.40
CA MET A 51 1.14 0.76 10.41
C MET A 51 0.84 1.29 9.00
N VAL A 52 1.54 0.80 7.97
CA VAL A 52 1.28 1.16 6.57
C VAL A 52 -0.10 0.66 6.13
N LEU A 53 -0.43 -0.60 6.41
CA LEU A 53 -1.76 -1.14 6.11
C LEU A 53 -2.87 -0.39 6.84
N THR A 54 -2.63 -0.03 8.10
CA THR A 54 -3.55 0.77 8.90
C THR A 54 -3.76 2.16 8.27
N GLU A 55 -2.69 2.83 7.87
CA GLU A 55 -2.79 4.17 7.26
C GLU A 55 -3.54 4.10 5.93
N ARG A 56 -3.32 3.06 5.10
CA ARG A 56 -4.09 2.86 3.86
C ARG A 56 -5.58 2.71 4.15
N ALA A 57 -5.96 1.89 5.15
CA ALA A 57 -7.36 1.75 5.56
C ALA A 57 -7.97 3.08 6.06
N VAL A 58 -7.19 3.89 6.79
CA VAL A 58 -7.61 5.23 7.24
C VAL A 58 -7.81 6.18 6.05
N GLN A 59 -6.95 6.15 5.04
CA GLN A 59 -7.11 6.95 3.82
C GLN A 59 -8.37 6.57 3.05
N GLN A 60 -8.62 5.27 2.87
CA GLN A 60 -9.84 4.77 2.22
C GLN A 60 -11.10 5.21 2.97
N ALA A 61 -11.10 5.13 4.30
CA ALA A 61 -12.21 5.60 5.13
C ALA A 61 -12.47 7.12 5.03
N LYS A 62 -11.49 7.90 4.55
CA LYS A 62 -11.62 9.34 4.26
C LYS A 62 -12.11 9.64 2.83
N GLY A 63 -12.37 8.62 2.01
CA GLY A 63 -12.77 8.77 0.62
C GLY A 63 -11.61 8.69 -0.38
N TYR A 64 -10.38 8.39 0.06
CA TYR A 64 -9.24 8.12 -0.83
C TYR A 64 -9.18 6.62 -1.16
N ASP A 65 -10.26 6.12 -1.74
CA ASP A 65 -10.44 4.71 -2.14
C ASP A 65 -9.87 4.41 -3.53
N ALA A 66 -10.05 3.17 -4.01
CA ALA A 66 -9.55 2.75 -5.31
C ALA A 66 -10.10 3.59 -6.48
N THR A 67 -11.37 4.04 -6.40
CA THR A 67 -11.98 4.87 -7.44
C THR A 67 -11.33 6.25 -7.46
N HIS A 68 -11.14 6.85 -6.28
CA HIS A 68 -10.41 8.10 -6.15
C HIS A 68 -8.97 7.96 -6.67
N ASP A 69 -8.27 6.89 -6.32
CA ASP A 69 -6.90 6.65 -6.77
C ASP A 69 -6.82 6.56 -8.30
N ASP A 70 -7.80 5.90 -8.94
CA ASP A 70 -7.88 5.73 -10.40
C ASP A 70 -8.05 7.06 -11.16
N GLU A 71 -8.46 8.15 -10.50
CA GLU A 71 -8.52 9.50 -11.09
C GLU A 71 -7.11 10.13 -11.27
N HIS A 72 -6.09 9.65 -10.57
CA HIS A 72 -4.73 10.20 -10.54
C HIS A 72 -3.78 9.42 -11.47
N THR A 73 -3.79 9.77 -12.75
CA THR A 73 -3.12 8.99 -13.83
C THR A 73 -1.77 9.53 -14.28
N HIS A 74 -1.32 10.69 -13.78
CA HIS A 74 -0.06 11.34 -14.16
C HIS A 74 1.03 11.21 -13.08
N GLY A 75 0.89 10.24 -12.17
CA GLY A 75 1.85 9.98 -11.10
C GLY A 75 1.69 10.90 -9.89
N GLU A 76 0.54 11.55 -9.73
CA GLU A 76 0.26 12.45 -8.61
C GLU A 76 0.41 11.73 -7.26
N LEU A 77 -0.05 10.48 -7.14
CA LEU A 77 0.10 9.70 -5.91
C LEU A 77 1.57 9.43 -5.55
N THR A 78 2.40 9.06 -6.54
CA THR A 78 3.85 8.92 -6.37
C THR A 78 4.52 10.24 -5.99
N LEU A 79 4.21 11.34 -6.67
CA LEU A 79 4.78 12.66 -6.34
C LEU A 79 4.42 13.11 -4.92
N ALA A 80 3.17 12.91 -4.51
CA ALA A 80 2.73 13.20 -3.16
C ALA A 80 3.44 12.30 -2.12
N ALA A 81 3.66 11.02 -2.42
CA ALA A 81 4.43 10.12 -1.57
C ALA A 81 5.89 10.59 -1.40
N LEU A 82 6.53 11.03 -2.49
CA LEU A 82 7.88 11.58 -2.47
C LEU A 82 7.99 12.81 -1.57
N GLU A 83 6.99 13.69 -1.57
CA GLU A 83 6.99 14.86 -0.68
C GLU A 83 6.90 14.48 0.80
N TYR A 84 6.08 13.49 1.17
CA TYR A 84 6.08 12.94 2.54
C TYR A 84 7.42 12.30 2.90
N ALA A 85 8.04 11.56 1.99
CA ALA A 85 9.36 10.95 2.23
C ALA A 85 10.48 11.99 2.37
N ARG A 86 10.49 13.02 1.51
CA ARG A 86 11.41 14.17 1.61
C ARG A 86 11.25 14.87 2.95
N HIS A 87 10.01 15.12 3.36
CA HIS A 87 9.74 15.76 4.64
C HIS A 87 10.24 14.91 5.81
N ALA A 88 10.06 13.59 5.76
CA ALA A 88 10.61 12.68 6.77
C ALA A 88 12.16 12.74 6.85
N TYR A 89 12.84 12.80 5.70
CA TYR A 89 14.29 12.96 5.63
C TYR A 89 14.76 14.26 6.29
N GLU A 90 14.08 15.37 6.02
CA GLU A 90 14.38 16.68 6.62
C GLU A 90 14.16 16.66 8.13
N GLN A 91 13.09 16.00 8.60
CA GLN A 91 12.80 15.85 10.02
C GLN A 91 13.85 15.04 10.77
N ASP A 92 14.39 13.97 10.16
CA ASP A 92 15.46 13.19 10.77
C ASP A 92 16.77 13.99 10.82
N GLY A 93 17.09 14.73 9.75
CA GLY A 93 18.25 15.61 9.69
C GLY A 93 18.20 16.77 10.69
N SER A 94 17.03 17.37 10.91
CA SER A 94 16.86 18.45 11.88
C SER A 94 16.98 17.97 13.32
N VAL A 95 16.45 16.78 13.64
CA VAL A 95 16.61 16.14 14.96
C VAL A 95 18.09 15.90 15.25
N ARG A 96 18.86 15.45 14.25
CA ARG A 96 20.31 15.25 14.38
C ARG A 96 21.10 16.55 14.56
N THR A 97 20.64 17.67 14.00
CA THR A 97 21.36 18.95 13.99
C THR A 97 20.86 19.96 15.02
N GLY A 98 19.74 19.68 15.71
CA GLY A 98 19.11 20.59 16.67
C GLY A 98 18.46 21.82 16.03
N GLN A 99 18.31 21.84 14.71
CA GLN A 99 17.68 22.93 13.98
C GLN A 99 16.15 22.82 14.07
N PRO A 100 15.41 23.91 14.31
CA PRO A 100 13.96 23.85 14.36
C PRO A 100 13.38 23.54 12.98
N LEU A 101 12.53 22.51 12.92
CA LEU A 101 11.65 22.30 11.77
C LEU A 101 10.55 23.36 11.81
N THR A 102 10.66 24.40 11.00
CA THR A 102 9.46 25.10 10.56
C THR A 102 8.63 24.09 9.78
N ARG A 103 7.34 23.88 10.13
CA ARG A 103 6.42 22.98 9.39
C ARG A 103 6.39 23.46 7.92
N PRO A 104 7.15 22.85 7.00
CA PRO A 104 7.34 23.44 5.69
C PRO A 104 6.05 23.26 4.90
N ALA A 105 5.71 24.28 4.11
CA ALA A 105 4.85 24.09 2.97
C ALA A 105 5.42 22.94 2.11
N PRO A 106 4.58 22.20 1.38
CA PRO A 106 5.11 21.20 0.48
C PRO A 106 5.97 21.89 -0.60
N SER A 107 6.88 21.16 -1.24
CA SER A 107 7.64 21.72 -2.36
C SER A 107 6.72 21.98 -3.57
N SER A 108 7.26 22.60 -4.62
CA SER A 108 6.55 22.79 -5.89
C SER A 108 6.17 21.48 -6.58
N TRP A 109 6.68 20.33 -6.12
CA TRP A 109 6.35 19.01 -6.66
C TRP A 109 5.08 18.39 -6.05
N TRP A 110 4.50 19.00 -5.02
CA TRP A 110 3.23 18.53 -4.47
C TRP A 110 2.10 18.77 -5.46
N PRO A 111 1.38 17.71 -5.87
CA PRO A 111 0.45 17.79 -6.99
C PRO A 111 -0.95 18.29 -6.60
N PHE A 112 -1.26 18.38 -5.31
CA PHE A 112 -2.57 18.78 -4.81
C PHE A 112 -2.57 20.21 -4.29
N ARG A 113 -3.73 20.71 -3.81
CA ARG A 113 -3.79 22.05 -3.25
C ARG A 113 -2.89 22.11 -2.01
N ALA A 114 -2.26 23.26 -1.80
CA ALA A 114 -1.39 23.45 -0.63
C ALA A 114 -2.13 23.27 0.71
N CYS A 115 -3.44 23.51 0.76
CA CYS A 115 -4.28 23.25 1.95
C CYS A 115 -4.47 21.76 2.25
N ASP A 116 -4.20 20.88 1.29
CA ASP A 116 -4.34 19.43 1.43
C ASP A 116 -3.04 18.79 1.96
N TRP A 117 -1.98 19.59 2.14
CA TRP A 117 -0.73 19.16 2.75
C TRP A 117 -0.86 19.03 4.27
N HIS A 118 -0.74 17.79 4.76
CA HIS A 118 -0.91 17.47 6.18
C HIS A 118 0.28 16.65 6.71
N PRO A 119 1.48 17.25 6.85
CA PRO A 119 2.66 16.54 7.34
C PRO A 119 2.45 16.12 8.80
N ARG A 120 3.06 14.98 9.14
CA ARG A 120 3.04 14.37 10.47
C ARG A 120 4.17 14.88 11.34
N ASP A 121 4.01 14.74 12.65
CA ASP A 121 4.95 15.26 13.65
C ASP A 121 6.27 14.46 13.73
N THR A 122 6.34 13.27 13.14
CA THR A 122 7.53 12.42 13.18
C THR A 122 7.91 11.89 11.80
N ALA A 123 9.21 11.72 11.57
CA ALA A 123 9.74 11.19 10.32
C ALA A 123 9.13 9.81 9.99
N LYS A 124 9.05 8.94 11.00
CA LYS A 124 8.42 7.62 10.86
C LYS A 124 6.97 7.70 10.39
N ALA A 125 6.17 8.61 10.96
CA ALA A 125 4.77 8.76 10.57
C ALA A 125 4.63 9.28 9.12
N ASN A 126 5.51 10.20 8.69
CA ASN A 126 5.54 10.64 7.30
C ASN A 126 5.95 9.51 6.33
N LEU A 127 6.92 8.66 6.71
CA LEU A 127 7.28 7.48 5.91
C LEU A 127 6.13 6.47 5.79
N ILE A 128 5.36 6.28 6.86
CA ILE A 128 4.16 5.43 6.84
C ILE A 128 3.12 5.97 5.86
N VAL A 129 2.86 7.28 5.86
CA VAL A 129 1.96 7.92 4.87
C VAL A 129 2.50 7.76 3.45
N ALA A 130 3.79 8.03 3.24
CA ALA A 130 4.43 7.87 1.93
C ALA A 130 4.28 6.44 1.39
N ALA A 131 4.59 5.43 2.21
CA ALA A 131 4.46 4.02 1.82
C ALA A 131 3.00 3.64 1.52
N ALA A 132 2.02 4.14 2.29
CA ALA A 132 0.60 3.89 2.01
C ALA A 132 0.16 4.52 0.67
N MET A 133 0.67 5.70 0.32
CA MET A 133 0.40 6.34 -0.98
C MET A 133 1.08 5.61 -2.15
N LEU A 134 2.29 5.07 -1.96
CA LEU A 134 2.94 4.23 -2.97
C LEU A 134 2.18 2.93 -3.22
N ILE A 135 1.61 2.31 -2.17
CA ILE A 135 0.73 1.15 -2.32
C ILE A 135 -0.51 1.53 -3.13
N ALA A 136 -1.14 2.67 -2.83
CA ALA A 136 -2.31 3.15 -3.58
C ALA A 136 -2.00 3.31 -5.08
N ASP A 137 -0.86 3.91 -5.44
CA ASP A 137 -0.46 4.08 -6.84
C ASP A 137 -0.09 2.75 -7.51
N ALA A 138 0.56 1.82 -6.81
CA ALA A 138 0.85 0.49 -7.31
C ALA A 138 -0.43 -0.32 -7.59
N GLU A 139 -1.39 -0.28 -6.67
CA GLU A 139 -2.71 -0.93 -6.85
C GLU A 139 -3.48 -0.31 -8.03
N ARG A 140 -3.38 1.01 -8.21
CA ARG A 140 -3.95 1.72 -9.36
C ARG A 140 -3.33 1.26 -10.68
N LEU A 141 -2.00 1.17 -10.74
CA LEU A 141 -1.27 0.67 -11.91
C LEU A 141 -1.65 -0.78 -12.24
N GLU A 142 -1.73 -1.64 -11.21
CA GLU A 142 -2.16 -3.03 -11.38
C GLU A 142 -3.57 -3.13 -11.97
N ARG A 143 -4.52 -2.31 -11.51
CA ARG A 143 -5.87 -2.24 -12.10
C ARG A 143 -5.86 -1.76 -13.54
N ALA A 144 -5.04 -0.76 -13.87
CA ALA A 144 -4.91 -0.25 -15.23
C ALA A 144 -4.34 -1.32 -16.18
N GLU A 145 -3.37 -2.11 -15.72
CA GLU A 145 -2.78 -3.24 -16.46
C GLU A 145 -3.73 -4.44 -16.58
N ALA A 146 -4.61 -4.66 -15.59
CA ALA A 146 -5.61 -5.73 -15.58
C ALA A 146 -6.81 -5.48 -16.52
N THR A 147 -6.83 -4.35 -17.26
CA THR A 147 -7.76 -4.12 -18.36
C THR A 147 -7.73 -5.33 -19.31
N PRO A 148 -8.88 -5.97 -19.63
CA PRO A 148 -8.88 -7.25 -20.32
C PRO A 148 -8.13 -7.14 -21.64
N ILE A 149 -7.05 -7.92 -21.75
CA ILE A 149 -6.50 -8.30 -23.04
C ILE A 149 -7.67 -8.81 -23.86
N SER A 150 -8.08 -8.06 -24.89
CA SER A 150 -8.94 -8.61 -25.94
C SER A 150 -8.22 -9.86 -26.43
N GLN A 151 -8.77 -11.04 -26.13
CA GLN A 151 -8.13 -12.31 -26.44
C GLN A 151 -7.68 -12.28 -27.91
N PRO A 152 -6.39 -12.42 -28.23
CA PRO A 152 -6.01 -12.76 -29.59
C PRO A 152 -6.60 -14.16 -29.79
N GLN A 153 -7.56 -14.25 -30.70
CA GLN A 153 -8.11 -15.50 -31.17
C GLN A 153 -6.94 -16.37 -31.63
N LEU A 154 -6.54 -17.34 -30.79
CA LEU A 154 -5.59 -18.36 -31.20
C LEU A 154 -6.34 -19.24 -32.19
N ASP A 155 -6.21 -18.91 -33.49
CA ASP A 155 -6.55 -19.81 -34.57
C ASP A 155 -5.61 -21.02 -34.49
N LEU A 156 -5.95 -21.97 -33.61
CA LEU A 156 -5.38 -23.31 -33.57
C LEU A 156 -5.91 -24.10 -34.76
N ASN A 157 -5.56 -23.67 -35.97
CA ASN A 157 -5.46 -24.56 -37.12
C ASN A 157 -4.21 -25.43 -36.91
N LEU A 158 -4.32 -26.38 -35.97
CA LEU A 158 -3.44 -27.52 -35.91
C LEU A 158 -3.68 -28.36 -37.17
N ASN A 159 -2.97 -28.02 -38.24
CA ASN A 159 -2.67 -28.94 -39.33
C ASN A 159 -1.86 -30.09 -38.73
N LEU A 160 -2.58 -31.05 -38.13
CA LEU A 160 -2.08 -32.39 -37.89
C LEU A 160 -1.95 -33.05 -39.25
N GLU A 161 -0.82 -32.80 -39.92
CA GLU A 161 -0.37 -33.67 -40.99
C GLU A 161 -0.23 -35.07 -40.40
N ARG A 162 -1.21 -35.94 -40.71
CA ARG A 162 -1.07 -37.37 -40.47
C ARG A 162 0.08 -37.86 -41.36
N PRO A 163 1.03 -38.67 -40.85
CA PRO A 163 2.06 -39.23 -41.70
C PRO A 163 1.40 -40.13 -42.76
N ARG A 164 1.83 -39.94 -44.02
CA ARG A 164 1.39 -40.75 -45.17
C ARG A 164 1.89 -42.20 -45.04
N PRO A 165 1.14 -43.16 -45.64
CA PRO A 165 1.23 -44.60 -45.35
C PRO A 165 2.58 -45.23 -45.67
#